data_AF-A0A924H0S7-F1
#
_entry.id   AF-A0A924H0S7-F1
#
_cell.length_a   1.000
_cell.length_b   1.000
_cell.length_c   1.000
_cell.angle_alpha   90.00
_cell.angle_beta   90.00
_cell.angle_gamma   90.00
#
_symmetry.space_group_name_H-M   'P 1'
#
loop_
_entity.id
_entity.type
_entity.pdbx_description
1 polymer ?
#
loop_
_entity_poly.entity_id
_entity_poly.type
_entity_poly.pdbx_seq_one_letter_code
_entity_poly.pdbx_strand_id
1 'polypeptide(L)'
;MASADDEAPRLREIPYNYTSFSDREIVIRVLGVRAWELLNQLREERRTGRSARMLYEVLGDIWVVQRNPYLQDDLLDNPRRRGQLVDALDHRLTEVEKRRTPGADSGRDGLVGELLRDARAAVKAFDTSFRDMAQLRRQTQRALRRYTAKDNIKFDGLSRVSHVTDATDWRVEYPFVVLTPDTEAEMAGLVKGCIDLGLTIIPRGGGTGYTGGAIPLTWKSAVINTEKLEAMTEVEMVSLPGHAQPLPTIWTEAGVVTQRVADAAERGGFVFAVDPTSAEASCIGGNIAMNAGGKKAVLWGTALDNLVSWRMVTPQAQWLEVTRMDHNLGKIHDAAVATFECRYFEADGKTPVRTETLTIPGSTFRKEGLGKDVTDKFLSGLPGIQKEGCDGLITSARWIVHRMPNHMRTVCLEFFGNARDAVPSIVEIKDFMFAEQKRGGAILSGLE
;
A
#
# COMPACT_ATOMS: atom_id res chain seq x y z
N MET A 1 34.76 15.89 9.12
CA MET A 1 34.34 17.28 9.40
C MET A 1 33.87 17.87 8.09
N ALA A 2 32.57 17.81 7.83
CA ALA A 2 31.94 18.52 6.72
C ALA A 2 31.68 19.95 7.18
N SER A 3 32.01 20.93 6.34
CA SER A 3 31.78 22.35 6.59
C SER A 3 30.28 22.61 6.75
N ALA A 4 29.92 23.11 7.93
CA ALA A 4 28.66 23.79 8.15
C ALA A 4 28.75 25.14 7.43
N ASP A 5 28.32 25.17 6.17
CA ASP A 5 28.04 26.44 5.48
C ASP A 5 26.75 27.04 6.04
N ASP A 6 26.79 28.35 6.25
CA ASP A 6 25.71 29.23 6.71
C ASP A 6 24.37 28.97 5.99
N GLU A 7 23.43 28.28 6.64
CA GLU A 7 22.02 28.32 6.26
C GLU A 7 21.30 29.39 7.09
N ALA A 8 21.26 30.61 6.56
CA ALA A 8 20.17 31.53 6.91
C ALA A 8 18.83 30.82 6.63
N PRO A 9 17.82 30.89 7.50
CA PRO A 9 16.57 30.17 7.29
C PRO A 9 15.95 30.64 5.97
N ARG A 10 15.86 29.74 4.97
CA ARG A 10 15.15 29.99 3.71
C ARG A 10 13.70 30.35 4.05
N LEU A 11 13.37 31.64 3.99
CA LEU A 11 11.99 32.12 4.04
C LEU A 11 11.22 31.49 2.88
N ARG A 12 10.21 30.67 3.20
CA ARG A 12 9.31 30.03 2.23
C ARG A 12 8.59 31.12 1.41
N GLU A 13 8.68 31.06 0.09
CA GLU A 13 8.11 32.03 -0.85
C GLU A 13 6.69 31.65 -1.28
N ILE A 14 6.35 30.36 -1.24
CA ILE A 14 4.97 29.88 -1.43
C ILE A 14 4.18 30.08 -0.12
N PRO A 15 3.05 30.80 -0.14
CA PRO A 15 2.40 31.30 1.08
C PRO A 15 1.68 30.24 1.93
N TYR A 16 1.75 28.96 1.56
CA TYR A 16 1.01 27.88 2.21
C TYR A 16 1.95 26.92 2.95
N ASN A 17 1.75 26.76 4.27
CA ASN A 17 2.63 25.96 5.12
C ASN A 17 2.17 24.50 5.33
N TYR A 18 1.21 24.02 4.54
CA TYR A 18 0.52 22.74 4.80
C TYR A 18 1.11 21.52 4.08
N THR A 19 2.26 21.67 3.41
CA THR A 19 2.92 20.55 2.71
C THR A 19 4.39 20.43 3.12
N SER A 20 4.84 19.18 3.32
CA SER A 20 6.25 18.82 3.55
C SER A 20 7.17 19.13 2.37
N PHE A 21 6.59 19.44 1.20
CA PHE A 21 7.34 19.86 0.02
C PHE A 21 7.86 21.30 0.14
N SER A 22 9.14 21.47 -0.18
CA SER A 22 9.82 22.75 -0.37
C SER A 22 9.34 23.48 -1.61
N ASP A 23 9.59 24.80 -1.69
CA ASP A 23 9.27 25.60 -2.88
C ASP A 23 9.90 25.02 -4.16
N ARG A 24 11.14 24.49 -4.04
CA ARG A 24 11.84 23.79 -5.13
C ARG A 24 11.00 22.65 -5.68
N GLU A 25 10.52 21.77 -4.80
CA GLU A 25 9.79 20.58 -5.23
C GLU A 25 8.43 20.94 -5.83
N ILE A 26 7.76 21.96 -5.30
CA ILE A 26 6.48 22.44 -5.84
C ILE A 26 6.70 23.02 -7.24
N VAL A 27 7.70 23.89 -7.43
CA VAL A 27 8.05 24.44 -8.75
C VAL A 27 8.38 23.30 -9.73
N ILE A 28 9.21 22.34 -9.33
CA ILE A 28 9.61 21.23 -10.21
C ILE A 28 8.40 20.39 -10.60
N ARG A 29 7.47 20.13 -9.68
CA ARG A 29 6.26 19.34 -9.97
C ARG A 29 5.27 20.07 -10.86
N VAL A 30 5.14 21.39 -10.71
CA VAL A 30 4.15 22.19 -11.45
C VAL A 30 4.69 22.69 -12.79
N LEU A 31 5.95 23.14 -12.84
CA LEU A 31 6.56 23.78 -14.01
C LEU A 31 7.78 23.03 -14.59
N GLY A 32 8.36 22.08 -13.85
CA GLY A 32 9.55 21.32 -14.28
C GLY A 32 10.89 21.88 -13.78
N VAL A 33 11.95 21.12 -14.01
CA VAL A 33 13.32 21.42 -13.53
C VAL A 33 13.85 22.73 -14.12
N ARG A 34 13.60 22.96 -15.42
CA ARG A 34 14.03 24.17 -16.13
C ARG A 34 13.50 25.44 -15.49
N ALA A 35 12.22 25.46 -15.09
CA ALA A 35 11.63 26.62 -14.45
C ALA A 35 12.30 26.96 -13.10
N TRP A 36 12.73 25.94 -12.34
CA TRP A 36 13.48 26.17 -11.10
C TRP A 36 14.86 26.80 -11.35
N GLU A 37 15.57 26.36 -12.38
CA GLU A 37 16.85 26.93 -12.79
C GLU A 37 16.70 28.41 -13.19
N LEU A 38 15.69 28.72 -14.00
CA LEU A 38 15.36 30.09 -14.41
C LEU A 38 15.05 30.98 -13.19
N LEU A 39 14.29 30.47 -12.22
CA LEU A 39 13.97 31.20 -10.99
C LEU A 39 15.19 31.48 -10.12
N ASN A 40 16.19 30.58 -10.11
CA ASN A 40 17.44 30.83 -9.38
C ASN A 40 18.29 31.88 -10.08
N GLN A 41 18.43 31.78 -11.41
CA GLN A 41 19.15 32.77 -12.20
C GLN A 41 18.55 34.18 -12.01
N LEU A 42 17.21 34.30 -12.08
CA LEU A 42 16.51 35.57 -11.88
C LEU A 42 16.57 36.09 -10.43
N ARG A 43 16.83 35.23 -9.44
CA ARG A 43 16.97 35.60 -8.02
C ARG A 43 18.30 36.31 -7.74
N GLU A 44 19.37 35.87 -8.37
CA GLU A 44 20.72 36.45 -8.23
C GLU A 44 20.76 37.92 -8.67
N GLU A 45 19.89 38.31 -9.60
CA GLU A 45 19.81 39.67 -10.15
C GLU A 45 19.09 40.70 -9.24
N ARG A 46 18.61 40.32 -8.03
CA ARG A 46 18.00 41.19 -6.98
C ARG A 46 16.91 42.20 -7.41
N ARG A 47 16.27 42.01 -8.57
CA ARG A 47 15.25 42.92 -9.15
C ARG A 47 13.81 42.35 -9.18
N THR A 48 13.55 41.18 -8.58
CA THR A 48 12.38 40.32 -8.92
C THR A 48 11.24 40.24 -7.90
N GLY A 49 11.33 40.89 -6.74
CA GLY A 49 10.49 40.57 -5.57
C GLY A 49 8.97 40.50 -5.82
N ARG A 50 8.39 41.49 -6.52
CA ARG A 50 6.91 41.54 -6.68
C ARG A 50 6.39 40.59 -7.76
N SER A 51 7.13 40.38 -8.86
CA SER A 51 6.71 39.45 -9.92
C SER A 51 6.95 37.99 -9.53
N ALA A 52 8.06 37.70 -8.84
CA ALA A 52 8.31 36.38 -8.28
C ALA A 52 7.23 35.99 -7.26
N ARG A 53 6.86 36.90 -6.36
CA ARG A 53 5.77 36.67 -5.40
C ARG A 53 4.45 36.30 -6.08
N MET A 54 4.03 37.03 -7.12
CA MET A 54 2.79 36.72 -7.85
C MET A 54 2.85 35.34 -8.53
N LEU A 55 4.02 34.94 -9.06
CA LEU A 55 4.20 33.60 -9.61
C LEU A 55 4.11 32.52 -8.52
N TYR A 56 4.75 32.70 -7.37
CA TYR A 56 4.65 31.76 -6.26
C TYR A 56 3.25 31.66 -5.65
N GLU A 57 2.48 32.76 -5.64
CA GLU A 57 1.06 32.74 -5.29
C GLU A 57 0.27 31.86 -6.27
N VAL A 58 0.51 31.99 -7.59
CA VAL A 58 -0.13 31.13 -8.61
C VAL A 58 0.22 29.66 -8.40
N LEU A 59 1.50 29.34 -8.21
CA LEU A 59 1.95 27.97 -7.99
C LEU A 59 1.41 27.39 -6.67
N GLY A 60 1.35 28.22 -5.63
CA GLY A 60 0.75 27.87 -4.34
C GLY A 60 -0.73 27.52 -4.45
N ASP A 61 -1.51 28.35 -5.15
CA ASP A 61 -2.95 28.14 -5.36
C ASP A 61 -3.20 26.82 -6.11
N ILE A 62 -2.45 26.55 -7.19
CA ILE A 62 -2.51 25.29 -7.94
C ILE A 62 -2.20 24.11 -6.99
N TRP A 63 -1.09 24.22 -6.26
CA TRP A 63 -0.59 23.14 -5.42
C TRP A 63 -1.53 22.79 -4.26
N VAL A 64 -2.06 23.79 -3.56
CA VAL A 64 -3.00 23.60 -2.45
C VAL A 64 -4.24 22.86 -2.92
N VAL A 65 -4.77 23.21 -4.08
CA VAL A 65 -5.94 22.53 -4.64
C VAL A 65 -5.59 21.11 -5.09
N GLN A 66 -4.45 20.90 -5.74
CA GLN A 66 -4.00 19.55 -6.12
C GLN A 66 -3.81 18.63 -4.92
N ARG A 67 -3.44 19.17 -3.76
CA ARG A 67 -3.17 18.42 -2.52
C ARG A 67 -4.35 18.36 -1.55
N ASN A 68 -5.51 18.86 -1.92
CA ASN A 68 -6.67 18.88 -1.04
C ASN A 68 -7.92 18.37 -1.77
N PRO A 69 -8.30 17.09 -1.56
CA PRO A 69 -9.51 16.50 -2.14
C PRO A 69 -10.79 17.30 -1.87
N TYR A 70 -10.92 17.96 -0.72
CA TYR A 70 -12.10 18.78 -0.40
C TYR A 70 -12.19 20.03 -1.29
N LEU A 71 -11.06 20.68 -1.57
CA LEU A 71 -11.02 21.81 -2.52
C LEU A 71 -11.25 21.32 -3.95
N GLN A 72 -10.76 20.14 -4.31
CA GLN A 72 -11.06 19.55 -5.61
C GLN A 72 -12.56 19.31 -5.78
N ASP A 73 -13.20 18.70 -4.79
CA ASP A 73 -14.63 18.41 -4.82
C ASP A 73 -15.47 19.70 -4.92
N ASP A 74 -15.17 20.72 -4.10
CA ASP A 74 -15.84 22.02 -4.16
C ASP A 74 -15.73 22.70 -5.54
N LEU A 75 -14.55 22.65 -6.17
CA LEU A 75 -14.33 23.24 -7.50
C LEU A 75 -14.90 22.38 -8.64
N LEU A 76 -15.06 21.07 -8.44
CA LEU A 76 -15.79 20.19 -9.37
C LEU A 76 -17.30 20.49 -9.33
N ASP A 77 -17.85 20.65 -8.13
CA ASP A 77 -19.27 20.89 -7.91
C ASP A 77 -19.68 22.33 -8.24
N ASN A 78 -18.74 23.27 -8.18
CA ASN A 78 -18.98 24.68 -8.49
C ASN A 78 -18.10 25.21 -9.63
N PRO A 79 -18.50 24.99 -10.91
CA PRO A 79 -17.75 25.47 -12.07
C PRO A 79 -17.53 26.99 -12.10
N ARG A 80 -18.43 27.77 -11.48
CA ARG A 80 -18.30 29.23 -11.40
C ARG A 80 -17.14 29.63 -10.48
N ARG A 81 -17.01 29.00 -9.31
CA ARG A 81 -15.87 29.22 -8.40
C ARG A 81 -14.56 28.77 -9.03
N ARG A 82 -14.56 27.66 -9.78
CA ARG A 82 -13.40 27.25 -10.57
C ARG A 82 -13.00 28.31 -11.60
N GLY A 83 -13.96 28.84 -12.36
CA GLY A 83 -13.72 29.92 -13.31
C GLY A 83 -13.09 31.16 -12.64
N GLN A 84 -13.65 31.59 -11.51
CA GLN A 84 -13.12 32.72 -10.73
C GLN A 84 -11.68 32.50 -10.24
N LEU A 85 -11.35 31.28 -9.80
CA LEU A 85 -9.98 30.93 -9.42
C LEU A 85 -9.04 31.02 -10.63
N VAL A 86 -9.41 30.40 -11.76
CA VAL A 86 -8.60 30.42 -13.00
C VAL A 86 -8.39 31.86 -13.48
N ASP A 87 -9.44 32.67 -13.53
CA ASP A 87 -9.38 34.08 -13.91
C ASP A 87 -8.42 34.87 -12.99
N ALA A 88 -8.44 34.60 -11.68
CA ALA A 88 -7.53 35.23 -10.72
C ALA A 88 -6.06 34.81 -10.95
N LEU A 89 -5.80 33.54 -11.27
CA LEU A 89 -4.45 33.06 -11.63
C LEU A 89 -3.96 33.74 -12.91
N ASP A 90 -4.78 33.77 -13.97
CA ASP A 90 -4.45 34.41 -15.24
C ASP A 90 -4.26 35.93 -15.11
N HIS A 91 -5.03 36.58 -14.24
CA HIS A 91 -4.85 37.99 -13.92
C HIS A 91 -3.48 38.27 -13.32
N ARG A 92 -3.04 37.46 -12.32
CA ARG A 92 -1.70 37.60 -11.71
C ARG A 92 -0.59 37.41 -12.75
N LEU A 93 -0.70 36.40 -13.62
CA LEU A 93 0.28 36.18 -14.69
C LEU A 93 0.31 37.35 -15.70
N THR A 94 -0.84 37.95 -15.97
CA THR A 94 -0.94 39.14 -16.84
C THR A 94 -0.30 40.38 -16.19
N GLU A 95 -0.41 40.54 -14.87
CA GLU A 95 0.29 41.61 -14.13
C GLU A 95 1.81 41.40 -14.10
N VAL A 96 2.29 40.15 -14.08
CA VAL A 96 3.71 39.84 -14.28
C VAL A 96 4.15 40.21 -15.70
N GLU A 97 3.34 39.87 -16.71
CA GLU A 97 3.62 40.16 -18.12
C GLU A 97 3.71 41.66 -18.41
N LYS A 98 2.82 42.49 -17.84
CA LYS A 98 2.87 43.97 -17.99
C LYS A 98 4.15 44.61 -17.45
N ARG A 99 4.87 43.92 -16.56
CA ARG A 99 6.12 44.41 -15.94
C ARG A 99 7.37 43.97 -16.68
N ARG A 100 7.22 43.25 -17.79
CA ARG A 100 8.30 42.94 -18.71
C ARG A 100 8.83 44.22 -19.35
N THR A 101 10.15 44.31 -19.48
CA THR A 101 10.84 45.49 -20.02
C THR A 101 11.83 45.07 -21.11
N PRO A 102 11.34 44.69 -22.31
CA PRO A 102 12.18 44.12 -23.37
C PRO A 102 13.30 45.07 -23.83
N GLY A 103 13.04 46.38 -23.78
CA GLY A 103 14.01 47.42 -24.16
C GLY A 103 15.06 47.74 -23.09
N ALA A 104 14.91 47.26 -21.85
CA ALA A 104 15.86 47.51 -20.77
C ALA A 104 16.86 46.36 -20.59
N ASP A 105 16.39 45.12 -20.76
CA ASP A 105 17.19 43.90 -20.64
C ASP A 105 16.51 42.76 -21.40
N SER A 106 16.93 42.54 -22.65
CA SER A 106 16.31 41.56 -23.55
C SER A 106 16.58 40.11 -23.11
N GLY A 107 17.72 39.85 -22.48
CA GLY A 107 18.09 38.53 -21.97
C GLY A 107 17.17 38.13 -20.81
N ARG A 108 17.08 38.99 -19.80
CA ARG A 108 16.19 38.80 -18.64
C ARG A 108 14.72 38.72 -19.06
N ASP A 109 14.29 39.57 -19.99
CA ASP A 109 12.92 39.54 -20.52
C ASP A 109 12.57 38.18 -21.17
N GLY A 110 13.53 37.59 -21.89
CA GLY A 110 13.40 36.25 -22.46
C GLY A 110 13.16 35.17 -21.40
N LEU A 111 13.93 35.19 -20.31
CA LEU A 111 13.79 34.24 -19.18
C LEU A 111 12.44 34.37 -18.48
N VAL A 112 11.98 35.61 -18.21
CA VAL A 112 10.66 35.86 -17.63
C VAL A 112 9.55 35.43 -18.58
N GLY A 113 9.73 35.64 -19.89
CA GLY A 113 8.81 35.18 -20.92
C GLY A 113 8.68 33.65 -20.97
N GLU A 114 9.78 32.91 -20.78
CA GLU A 114 9.77 31.44 -20.67
C GLU A 114 8.96 30.99 -19.46
N LEU A 115 9.26 31.52 -18.27
CA LEU A 115 8.50 31.20 -17.04
C LEU A 115 7.00 31.51 -17.14
N LEU A 116 6.64 32.62 -17.79
CA LEU A 116 5.23 32.99 -18.00
C LEU A 116 4.52 32.00 -18.92
N ARG A 117 5.18 31.54 -19.99
CA ARG A 117 4.60 30.51 -20.87
C ARG A 117 4.35 29.22 -20.11
N ASP A 118 5.32 28.78 -19.31
CA ASP A 118 5.22 27.55 -18.51
C ASP A 118 4.12 27.69 -17.46
N ALA A 119 4.04 28.83 -16.76
CA ALA A 119 3.00 29.10 -15.77
C ALA A 119 1.60 29.16 -16.38
N ARG A 120 1.44 29.81 -17.55
CA ARG A 120 0.15 29.82 -18.28
C ARG A 120 -0.25 28.42 -18.74
N ALA A 121 0.72 27.62 -19.20
CA ALA A 121 0.47 26.23 -19.55
C ALA A 121 0.03 25.41 -18.32
N ALA A 122 0.65 25.62 -17.16
CA ALA A 122 0.27 24.97 -15.91
C ALA A 122 -1.15 25.36 -15.44
N VAL A 123 -1.54 26.64 -15.51
CA VAL A 123 -2.91 27.09 -15.21
C VAL A 123 -3.94 26.43 -16.15
N LYS A 124 -3.63 26.37 -17.45
CA LYS A 124 -4.50 25.69 -18.43
C LYS A 124 -4.62 24.18 -18.18
N ALA A 125 -3.51 23.53 -17.83
CA ALA A 125 -3.49 22.11 -17.48
C ALA A 125 -4.29 21.85 -16.20
N PHE A 126 -4.15 22.73 -15.20
CA PHE A 126 -4.92 22.69 -13.96
C PHE A 126 -6.43 22.77 -14.23
N ASP A 127 -6.93 23.75 -14.99
CA ASP A 127 -8.38 23.82 -15.32
C ASP A 127 -8.84 22.60 -16.14
N THR A 128 -8.02 22.13 -17.08
CA THR A 128 -8.33 20.95 -17.89
C THR A 128 -8.47 19.69 -17.04
N SER A 129 -7.62 19.54 -16.02
CA SER A 129 -7.65 18.38 -15.12
C SER A 129 -8.99 18.19 -14.41
N PHE A 130 -9.72 19.26 -14.10
CA PHE A 130 -11.06 19.17 -13.51
C PHE A 130 -12.08 18.58 -14.47
N ARG A 131 -12.00 18.93 -15.76
CA ARG A 131 -12.89 18.39 -16.79
C ARG A 131 -12.61 16.90 -17.00
N ASP A 132 -11.34 16.54 -17.09
CA ASP A 132 -10.91 15.15 -17.24
C ASP A 132 -11.34 14.30 -16.02
N MET A 133 -11.15 14.84 -14.80
CA MET A 133 -11.58 14.18 -13.57
C MET A 133 -13.10 14.00 -13.52
N ALA A 134 -13.87 15.03 -13.86
CA ALA A 134 -15.34 14.94 -13.90
C ALA A 134 -15.82 13.89 -14.91
N GLN A 135 -15.20 13.82 -16.09
CA GLN A 135 -15.50 12.81 -17.11
C GLN A 135 -15.17 11.41 -16.60
N LEU A 136 -13.98 11.23 -16.02
CA LEU A 136 -13.55 9.93 -15.49
C LEU A 136 -14.44 9.49 -14.32
N ARG A 137 -14.89 10.39 -13.44
CA ARG A 137 -15.84 10.07 -12.35
C ARG A 137 -17.15 9.52 -12.92
N ARG A 138 -17.72 10.14 -13.97
CA ARG A 138 -18.94 9.65 -14.62
C ARG A 138 -18.74 8.28 -15.27
N GLN A 139 -17.64 8.08 -15.98
CA GLN A 139 -17.31 6.79 -16.61
C GLN A 139 -17.13 5.69 -15.55
N THR A 140 -16.38 5.98 -14.50
CA THR A 140 -16.12 5.07 -13.37
C THR A 140 -17.41 4.68 -12.68
N GLN A 141 -18.24 5.66 -12.35
CA GLN A 141 -19.53 5.42 -11.72
C GLN A 141 -20.46 4.58 -12.61
N ARG A 142 -20.47 4.79 -13.92
CA ARG A 142 -21.28 3.99 -14.86
C ARG A 142 -20.77 2.55 -15.00
N ALA A 143 -19.44 2.36 -14.99
CA ALA A 143 -18.82 1.06 -15.13
C ALA A 143 -18.98 0.22 -13.87
N LEU A 144 -18.64 0.78 -12.70
CA LEU A 144 -18.52 0.03 -11.44
C LEU A 144 -19.85 -0.20 -10.72
N ARG A 145 -20.88 0.64 -10.94
CA ARG A 145 -22.23 0.43 -10.36
C ARG A 145 -22.92 -0.86 -10.82
N ARG A 146 -22.37 -1.53 -11.83
CA ARG A 146 -22.85 -2.84 -12.29
C ARG A 146 -22.42 -3.97 -11.34
N TYR A 147 -21.39 -3.74 -10.55
CA TYR A 147 -20.73 -4.76 -9.72
C TYR A 147 -20.85 -4.48 -8.22
N THR A 148 -21.02 -3.22 -7.82
CA THR A 148 -21.16 -2.83 -6.40
C THR A 148 -22.18 -1.71 -6.24
N ALA A 149 -22.63 -1.50 -5.00
CA ALA A 149 -23.52 -0.40 -4.66
C ALA A 149 -22.88 0.97 -4.95
N LYS A 150 -23.72 1.97 -5.27
CA LYS A 150 -23.25 3.35 -5.55
C LYS A 150 -22.35 3.89 -4.44
N ASP A 151 -22.72 3.66 -3.19
CA ASP A 151 -22.06 4.27 -2.03
C ASP A 151 -20.72 3.59 -1.69
N ASN A 152 -20.41 2.47 -2.35
CA ASN A 152 -19.10 1.82 -2.31
C ASN A 152 -18.11 2.40 -3.33
N ILE A 153 -18.54 3.35 -4.17
CA ILE A 153 -17.67 4.05 -5.14
C ILE A 153 -17.43 5.46 -4.62
N LYS A 154 -16.37 5.62 -3.84
CA LYS A 154 -16.12 6.80 -3.01
C LYS A 154 -15.14 7.76 -3.67
N PHE A 155 -15.65 8.91 -4.06
CA PHE A 155 -14.86 10.03 -4.60
C PHE A 155 -14.64 11.15 -3.57
N ASP A 156 -15.28 11.06 -2.40
CA ASP A 156 -15.27 12.10 -1.38
C ASP A 156 -13.90 12.28 -0.73
N GLY A 157 -13.66 13.50 -0.25
CA GLY A 157 -12.41 13.85 0.41
C GLY A 157 -12.05 12.99 1.61
N LEU A 158 -13.01 12.59 2.46
CA LEU A 158 -12.72 11.80 3.65
C LEU A 158 -12.12 10.44 3.28
N SER A 159 -12.77 9.74 2.35
CA SER A 159 -12.32 8.43 1.88
C SER A 159 -10.96 8.53 1.20
N ARG A 160 -10.75 9.52 0.33
CA ARG A 160 -9.47 9.70 -0.37
C ARG A 160 -8.34 10.07 0.58
N VAL A 161 -8.60 10.88 1.60
CA VAL A 161 -7.61 11.30 2.61
C VAL A 161 -7.22 10.14 3.54
N SER A 162 -8.18 9.31 3.98
CA SER A 162 -7.87 8.17 4.86
C SER A 162 -7.11 7.03 4.15
N HIS A 163 -7.08 7.03 2.82
CA HIS A 163 -6.45 6.00 1.98
C HIS A 163 -5.22 6.50 1.21
N VAL A 164 -4.69 7.67 1.57
CA VAL A 164 -3.52 8.28 0.92
C VAL A 164 -2.18 7.67 1.38
N THR A 165 -2.18 6.98 2.53
CA THR A 165 -0.94 6.48 3.18
C THR A 165 -1.16 5.19 3.94
N ASP A 166 -0.07 4.51 4.28
CA ASP A 166 0.00 3.41 5.25
C ASP A 166 0.75 3.86 6.53
N ALA A 167 1.24 2.92 7.34
CA ALA A 167 1.94 3.26 8.59
C ALA A 167 3.30 3.94 8.39
N THR A 168 3.80 4.04 7.16
CA THR A 168 4.98 4.88 6.85
C THR A 168 4.69 6.37 6.94
N ASP A 169 3.41 6.77 6.96
CA ASP A 169 2.94 8.16 6.89
C ASP A 169 3.36 8.91 5.60
N TRP A 170 3.90 8.18 4.61
CA TRP A 170 4.33 8.75 3.34
C TRP A 170 3.13 9.05 2.43
N ARG A 171 3.00 10.31 1.99
CA ARG A 171 1.84 10.83 1.23
C ARG A 171 2.25 11.34 -0.14
N VAL A 172 2.25 10.46 -1.14
CA VAL A 172 2.71 10.80 -2.50
C VAL A 172 1.57 11.36 -3.35
N GLU A 173 0.54 10.57 -3.63
CA GLU A 173 -0.67 11.00 -4.37
C GLU A 173 -1.95 10.62 -3.62
N TYR A 174 -3.03 11.35 -3.88
CA TYR A 174 -4.37 10.93 -3.45
C TYR A 174 -4.95 9.95 -4.46
N PRO A 175 -5.65 8.89 -4.01
CA PRO A 175 -6.32 8.01 -4.94
C PRO A 175 -7.44 8.77 -5.66
N PHE A 176 -7.71 8.41 -6.91
CA PHE A 176 -8.84 8.97 -7.66
C PHE A 176 -10.17 8.48 -7.10
N VAL A 177 -10.25 7.21 -6.71
CA VAL A 177 -11.44 6.59 -6.12
C VAL A 177 -11.04 5.57 -5.06
N VAL A 178 -11.86 5.44 -4.02
CA VAL A 178 -11.80 4.34 -3.06
C VAL A 178 -13.01 3.44 -3.29
N LEU A 179 -12.77 2.14 -3.41
CA LEU A 179 -13.79 1.12 -3.60
C LEU A 179 -13.90 0.27 -2.34
N THR A 180 -15.12 0.09 -1.83
CA THR A 180 -15.37 -0.63 -0.56
C THR A 180 -16.40 -1.75 -0.77
N PRO A 181 -16.03 -2.85 -1.44
CA PRO A 181 -16.97 -3.95 -1.76
C PRO A 181 -17.68 -4.49 -0.52
N ASP A 182 -18.93 -4.93 -0.69
CA ASP A 182 -19.70 -5.59 0.38
C ASP A 182 -19.45 -7.09 0.47
N THR A 183 -19.08 -7.72 -0.66
CA THR A 183 -18.87 -9.17 -0.73
C THR A 183 -17.71 -9.50 -1.66
N GLU A 184 -17.06 -10.66 -1.46
CA GLU A 184 -15.99 -11.09 -2.36
C GLU A 184 -16.48 -11.21 -3.82
N ALA A 185 -17.75 -11.56 -4.06
CA ALA A 185 -18.31 -11.73 -5.40
C ALA A 185 -18.19 -10.48 -6.29
N GLU A 186 -18.08 -9.28 -5.70
CA GLU A 186 -17.93 -8.02 -6.44
C GLU A 186 -16.51 -7.84 -7.03
N MET A 187 -15.51 -8.53 -6.46
CA MET A 187 -14.09 -8.25 -6.66
C MET A 187 -13.66 -8.39 -8.12
N ALA A 188 -14.07 -9.46 -8.81
CA ALA A 188 -13.71 -9.67 -10.22
C ALA A 188 -14.24 -8.54 -11.12
N GLY A 189 -15.49 -8.14 -10.91
CA GLY A 189 -16.10 -7.03 -11.64
C GLY A 189 -15.41 -5.68 -11.38
N LEU A 190 -15.07 -5.41 -10.12
CA LEU A 190 -14.34 -4.19 -9.73
C LEU A 190 -12.94 -4.15 -10.35
N VAL A 191 -12.17 -5.23 -10.27
CA VAL A 191 -10.85 -5.32 -10.90
C VAL A 191 -10.94 -5.10 -12.39
N LYS A 192 -11.86 -5.81 -13.07
CA LYS A 192 -12.07 -5.65 -14.50
C LYS A 192 -12.40 -4.19 -14.86
N GLY A 193 -13.35 -3.59 -14.15
CA GLY A 193 -13.79 -2.22 -14.40
C GLY A 193 -12.66 -1.20 -14.20
N CYS A 194 -11.84 -1.36 -13.17
CA CYS A 194 -10.68 -0.50 -12.94
C CYS A 194 -9.63 -0.62 -14.05
N ILE A 195 -9.30 -1.84 -14.48
CA ILE A 195 -8.35 -2.08 -15.59
C ILE A 195 -8.89 -1.48 -16.90
N ASP A 196 -10.16 -1.71 -17.23
CA ASP A 196 -10.81 -1.16 -18.44
C ASP A 196 -10.80 0.39 -18.46
N LEU A 197 -10.82 1.03 -17.27
CA LEU A 197 -10.75 2.49 -17.11
C LEU A 197 -9.31 3.04 -17.09
N GLY A 198 -8.30 2.16 -17.14
CA GLY A 198 -6.89 2.53 -17.04
C GLY A 198 -6.47 3.02 -15.66
N LEU A 199 -7.13 2.52 -14.60
CA LEU A 199 -6.80 2.83 -13.21
C LEU A 199 -5.76 1.84 -12.67
N THR A 200 -4.74 2.36 -11.98
CA THR A 200 -3.83 1.54 -11.18
C THR A 200 -4.55 1.07 -9.92
N ILE A 201 -4.65 -0.25 -9.71
CA ILE A 201 -5.33 -0.82 -8.56
C ILE A 201 -4.34 -0.97 -7.40
N ILE A 202 -4.77 -0.57 -6.20
CA ILE A 202 -4.01 -0.72 -4.96
C ILE A 202 -4.90 -1.46 -3.96
N PRO A 203 -4.63 -2.74 -3.66
CA PRO A 203 -5.35 -3.44 -2.61
C PRO A 203 -4.98 -2.87 -1.23
N ARG A 204 -5.98 -2.76 -0.36
CA ARG A 204 -5.79 -2.28 1.00
C ARG A 204 -6.67 -3.08 1.98
N GLY A 205 -6.09 -3.49 3.10
CA GLY A 205 -6.81 -3.85 4.33
C GLY A 205 -6.72 -2.68 5.31
N GLY A 206 -6.39 -2.94 6.58
CA GLY A 206 -6.23 -1.90 7.61
C GLY A 206 -5.07 -0.90 7.44
N GLY A 207 -4.31 -0.94 6.35
CA GLY A 207 -3.29 0.07 6.04
C GLY A 207 -2.09 0.13 6.99
N THR A 208 -1.78 -0.94 7.71
CA THR A 208 -0.71 -0.98 8.73
C THR A 208 0.69 -1.33 8.18
N GLY A 209 0.89 -1.26 6.86
CA GLY A 209 2.16 -1.62 6.22
C GLY A 209 3.25 -0.57 6.47
N TYR A 210 4.51 -1.00 6.54
CA TYR A 210 5.70 -0.14 6.73
C TYR A 210 6.62 -0.08 5.51
N THR A 211 6.15 -0.51 4.34
CA THR A 211 6.92 -0.57 3.10
C THR A 211 6.37 0.32 1.99
N GLY A 212 5.28 1.04 2.23
CA GLY A 212 4.63 1.90 1.24
C GLY A 212 3.77 1.16 0.22
N GLY A 213 3.50 -0.13 0.42
CA GLY A 213 2.78 -0.99 -0.55
C GLY A 213 1.32 -0.57 -0.78
N ALA A 214 0.71 0.20 0.13
CA ALA A 214 -0.66 0.70 -0.01
C ALA A 214 -0.74 2.20 -0.37
N ILE A 215 0.37 2.80 -0.81
CA ILE A 215 0.44 4.24 -1.11
C ILE A 215 0.20 4.51 -2.59
N PRO A 216 -0.75 5.38 -2.95
CA PRO A 216 -0.91 5.82 -4.32
C PRO A 216 0.29 6.64 -4.80
N LEU A 217 0.87 6.23 -5.92
CA LEU A 217 1.96 6.95 -6.61
C LEU A 217 1.49 7.72 -7.85
N THR A 218 0.23 7.53 -8.24
CA THR A 218 -0.39 8.20 -9.38
C THR A 218 -1.81 8.61 -9.02
N TRP A 219 -2.26 9.77 -9.52
CA TRP A 219 -3.63 10.23 -9.31
C TRP A 219 -4.64 9.28 -9.95
N LYS A 220 -4.32 8.61 -11.07
CA LYS A 220 -5.19 7.63 -11.75
C LYS A 220 -5.13 6.27 -11.04
N SER A 221 -5.41 6.24 -9.75
CA SER A 221 -5.41 5.02 -8.94
C SER A 221 -6.76 4.77 -8.27
N ALA A 222 -7.10 3.49 -8.14
CA ALA A 222 -8.23 3.01 -7.36
C ALA A 222 -7.70 2.22 -6.18
N VAL A 223 -8.01 2.66 -4.96
CA VAL A 223 -7.75 1.84 -3.76
C VAL A 223 -8.96 0.94 -3.56
N ILE A 224 -8.75 -0.38 -3.53
CA ILE A 224 -9.81 -1.34 -3.18
C ILE A 224 -9.61 -1.73 -1.72
N ASN A 225 -10.44 -1.19 -0.83
CA ASN A 225 -10.42 -1.48 0.59
C ASN A 225 -11.30 -2.71 0.88
N THR A 226 -10.66 -3.76 1.38
CA THR A 226 -11.27 -5.06 1.68
C THR A 226 -11.77 -5.21 3.12
N GLU A 227 -11.66 -4.19 3.99
CA GLU A 227 -12.04 -4.24 5.41
C GLU A 227 -13.50 -4.65 5.67
N LYS A 228 -14.41 -4.41 4.71
CA LYS A 228 -15.81 -4.86 4.80
C LYS A 228 -16.01 -6.36 4.56
N LEU A 229 -15.01 -7.05 3.99
CA LEU A 229 -15.02 -8.50 3.82
C LEU A 229 -14.60 -9.16 5.14
N GLU A 230 -15.51 -9.19 6.10
CA GLU A 230 -15.22 -9.56 7.49
C GLU A 230 -15.88 -10.86 7.96
N ALA A 231 -16.44 -11.65 7.05
CA ALA A 231 -16.99 -12.95 7.40
C ALA A 231 -15.87 -13.92 7.83
N MET A 232 -16.15 -14.73 8.86
CA MET A 232 -15.24 -15.76 9.36
C MET A 232 -15.99 -16.86 10.09
N THR A 233 -15.34 -18.01 10.26
CA THR A 233 -15.84 -19.11 11.10
C THR A 233 -15.21 -19.08 12.49
N GLU A 234 -15.77 -19.85 13.43
CA GLU A 234 -15.00 -20.34 14.58
C GLU A 234 -14.04 -21.46 14.12
N VAL A 235 -13.37 -22.13 15.08
CA VAL A 235 -12.55 -23.30 14.75
C VAL A 235 -13.42 -24.46 14.26
N GLU A 236 -13.10 -24.98 13.08
CA GLU A 236 -13.74 -26.12 12.44
C GLU A 236 -12.74 -27.24 12.21
N MET A 237 -13.15 -28.48 12.48
CA MET A 237 -12.38 -29.67 12.12
C MET A 237 -12.66 -30.05 10.67
N VAL A 238 -11.71 -29.79 9.77
CA VAL A 238 -11.89 -29.97 8.32
C VAL A 238 -10.96 -31.06 7.80
N SER A 239 -11.50 -31.95 6.96
CA SER A 239 -10.70 -32.93 6.21
C SER A 239 -9.85 -32.22 5.18
N LEU A 240 -8.53 -32.34 5.29
CA LEU A 240 -7.56 -31.73 4.38
C LEU A 240 -6.85 -32.78 3.53
N PRO A 241 -6.44 -32.46 2.29
CA PRO A 241 -5.65 -33.37 1.47
C PRO A 241 -4.37 -33.82 2.17
N GLY A 242 -4.09 -35.13 2.14
CA GLY A 242 -2.90 -35.72 2.74
C GLY A 242 -3.01 -36.10 4.22
N HIS A 243 -4.12 -35.78 4.87
CA HIS A 243 -4.32 -36.04 6.30
C HIS A 243 -5.43 -37.06 6.55
N ALA A 244 -5.12 -38.09 7.34
CA ALA A 244 -6.07 -39.15 7.67
C ALA A 244 -7.18 -38.69 8.63
N GLN A 245 -6.91 -37.64 9.42
CA GLN A 245 -7.84 -37.08 10.39
C GLN A 245 -8.15 -35.63 10.04
N PRO A 246 -9.37 -35.14 10.31
CA PRO A 246 -9.68 -33.72 10.21
C PRO A 246 -8.74 -32.88 11.07
N LEU A 247 -8.41 -31.68 10.58
CA LEU A 247 -7.52 -30.73 11.24
C LEU A 247 -8.28 -29.47 11.68
N PRO A 248 -7.87 -28.83 12.78
CA PRO A 248 -8.51 -27.61 13.26
C PRO A 248 -8.13 -26.43 12.34
N THR A 249 -9.14 -25.75 11.82
CA THR A 249 -8.97 -24.65 10.88
C THR A 249 -9.91 -23.49 11.17
N ILE A 250 -9.58 -22.30 10.67
CA ILE A 250 -10.48 -21.14 10.63
C ILE A 250 -10.53 -20.63 9.19
N TRP A 251 -11.72 -20.33 8.69
CA TRP A 251 -11.91 -19.60 7.44
C TRP A 251 -12.20 -18.13 7.70
N THR A 252 -11.67 -17.26 6.84
CA THR A 252 -11.71 -15.80 6.97
C THR A 252 -11.81 -15.14 5.61
N GLU A 253 -12.62 -14.12 5.49
CA GLU A 253 -12.47 -13.13 4.42
C GLU A 253 -11.26 -12.20 4.67
N ALA A 254 -10.83 -11.49 3.62
CA ALA A 254 -9.60 -10.71 3.60
C ALA A 254 -9.61 -9.49 4.55
N GLY A 255 -10.77 -8.94 4.86
CA GLY A 255 -10.96 -7.79 5.73
C GLY A 255 -10.94 -8.11 7.22
N VAL A 256 -11.04 -9.40 7.59
CA VAL A 256 -11.05 -9.82 9.00
C VAL A 256 -9.78 -9.32 9.69
N VAL A 257 -9.95 -8.60 10.80
CA VAL A 257 -8.85 -8.14 11.66
C VAL A 257 -8.14 -9.34 12.29
N THR A 258 -6.81 -9.36 12.24
CA THR A 258 -5.98 -10.49 12.69
C THR A 258 -6.30 -10.92 14.12
N GLN A 259 -6.51 -9.95 15.03
CA GLN A 259 -6.85 -10.24 16.42
C GLN A 259 -8.15 -11.04 16.56
N ARG A 260 -9.17 -10.78 15.73
CA ARG A 260 -10.43 -11.54 15.77
C ARG A 260 -10.21 -13.02 15.45
N VAL A 261 -9.27 -13.32 14.55
CA VAL A 261 -8.88 -14.70 14.20
C VAL A 261 -8.15 -15.36 15.35
N ALA A 262 -7.25 -14.63 16.02
CA ALA A 262 -6.57 -15.11 17.22
C ALA A 262 -7.56 -15.42 18.35
N ASP A 263 -8.52 -14.53 18.61
CA ASP A 263 -9.54 -14.70 19.65
C ASP A 263 -10.44 -15.92 19.35
N ALA A 264 -10.81 -16.13 18.08
CA ALA A 264 -11.59 -17.30 17.66
C ALA A 264 -10.80 -18.60 17.84
N ALA A 265 -9.50 -18.60 17.53
CA ALA A 265 -8.64 -19.75 17.79
C ALA A 265 -8.56 -20.04 19.30
N GLU A 266 -8.38 -19.01 20.13
CA GLU A 266 -8.27 -19.14 21.58
C GLU A 266 -9.56 -19.70 22.21
N ARG A 267 -10.74 -19.21 21.79
CA ARG A 267 -12.03 -19.76 22.21
C ARG A 267 -12.16 -21.25 21.90
N GLY A 268 -11.58 -21.70 20.79
CA GLY A 268 -11.52 -23.11 20.40
C GLY A 268 -10.48 -23.94 21.15
N GLY A 269 -9.66 -23.34 22.04
CA GLY A 269 -8.53 -24.00 22.69
C GLY A 269 -7.30 -24.15 21.79
N PHE A 270 -7.18 -23.30 20.78
CA PHE A 270 -6.10 -23.27 19.81
C PHE A 270 -5.39 -21.90 19.82
N VAL A 271 -4.34 -21.78 19.01
CA VAL A 271 -3.60 -20.54 18.79
C VAL A 271 -3.48 -20.29 17.29
N PHE A 272 -3.77 -19.05 16.89
CA PHE A 272 -3.43 -18.57 15.56
C PHE A 272 -1.96 -18.12 15.55
N ALA A 273 -1.19 -18.67 14.60
CA ALA A 273 0.26 -18.48 14.55
C ALA A 273 0.69 -17.15 13.90
N VAL A 274 -0.17 -16.54 13.06
CA VAL A 274 0.14 -15.27 12.39
C VAL A 274 -0.17 -14.13 13.36
N ASP A 275 0.84 -13.65 14.06
CA ASP A 275 0.72 -12.67 15.15
C ASP A 275 1.62 -11.44 14.97
N PRO A 276 1.44 -10.66 13.88
CA PRO A 276 2.19 -9.41 13.71
C PRO A 276 1.90 -8.45 14.86
N THR A 277 2.84 -7.55 15.18
CA THR A 277 2.66 -6.51 16.21
C THR A 277 1.41 -5.65 15.97
N SER A 278 0.98 -5.51 14.72
CA SER A 278 -0.23 -4.79 14.32
C SER A 278 -1.50 -5.66 14.33
N ALA A 279 -1.56 -6.76 15.09
CA ALA A 279 -2.69 -7.71 15.05
C ALA A 279 -4.07 -7.05 15.29
N GLU A 280 -4.14 -6.00 16.10
CA GLU A 280 -5.39 -5.27 16.41
C GLU A 280 -5.91 -4.40 15.25
N ALA A 281 -5.11 -4.17 14.21
CA ALA A 281 -5.47 -3.29 13.08
C ALA A 281 -5.17 -3.90 11.70
N SER A 282 -4.24 -4.86 11.60
CA SER A 282 -3.94 -5.56 10.35
C SER A 282 -5.08 -6.52 9.98
N CYS A 283 -5.29 -6.70 8.68
CA CYS A 283 -6.28 -7.63 8.15
C CYS A 283 -5.62 -8.85 7.49
N ILE A 284 -6.36 -9.97 7.43
CA ILE A 284 -5.93 -11.24 6.85
C ILE A 284 -5.40 -11.10 5.42
N GLY A 285 -6.07 -10.34 4.55
CA GLY A 285 -5.62 -10.13 3.17
C GLY A 285 -4.22 -9.49 3.10
N GLY A 286 -3.96 -8.52 3.99
CA GLY A 286 -2.64 -7.91 4.14
C GLY A 286 -1.60 -8.89 4.67
N ASN A 287 -1.96 -9.72 5.64
CA ASN A 287 -1.06 -10.75 6.18
C ASN A 287 -0.62 -11.75 5.10
N ILE A 288 -1.53 -12.15 4.21
CA ILE A 288 -1.23 -13.03 3.08
C ILE A 288 -0.33 -12.31 2.07
N ALA A 289 -0.73 -11.11 1.63
CA ALA A 289 0.00 -10.33 0.64
C ALA A 289 1.42 -9.95 1.08
N MET A 290 1.65 -9.81 2.40
CA MET A 290 2.94 -9.48 3.01
C MET A 290 3.69 -10.70 3.55
N ASN A 291 3.07 -11.89 3.50
CA ASN A 291 3.54 -13.10 4.16
C ASN A 291 3.92 -12.82 5.64
N ALA A 292 2.99 -12.24 6.38
CA ALA A 292 3.21 -11.74 7.74
C ALA A 292 3.72 -12.85 8.66
N GLY A 293 4.69 -12.50 9.49
CA GLY A 293 5.14 -13.33 10.59
C GLY A 293 4.71 -12.71 11.92
N GLY A 294 5.46 -13.01 12.95
CA GLY A 294 5.25 -12.51 14.30
C GLY A 294 6.07 -13.34 15.28
N LYS A 295 5.78 -13.22 16.57
CA LYS A 295 6.56 -13.87 17.64
C LYS A 295 6.49 -15.38 17.52
N LYS A 296 5.32 -15.91 17.16
CA LYS A 296 5.06 -17.36 17.00
C LYS A 296 5.65 -17.95 15.72
N ALA A 297 6.21 -17.13 14.83
CA ALA A 297 6.84 -17.63 13.60
C ALA A 297 8.07 -18.53 13.88
N VAL A 298 8.67 -18.41 15.06
CA VAL A 298 9.72 -19.33 15.52
C VAL A 298 9.21 -20.76 15.65
N LEU A 299 7.94 -20.97 16.00
CA LEU A 299 7.32 -22.30 16.08
C LEU A 299 6.75 -22.74 14.73
N TRP A 300 5.87 -21.92 14.15
CA TRP A 300 5.01 -22.34 13.03
C TRP A 300 5.20 -21.54 11.75
N GLY A 301 6.22 -20.69 11.67
CA GLY A 301 6.51 -19.89 10.48
C GLY A 301 5.54 -18.71 10.26
N THR A 302 5.57 -18.16 9.05
CA THR A 302 4.79 -17.00 8.61
C THR A 302 3.43 -17.43 8.06
N ALA A 303 2.68 -16.48 7.49
CA ALA A 303 1.36 -16.74 6.91
C ALA A 303 1.35 -17.93 5.93
N LEU A 304 2.33 -18.01 5.02
CA LEU A 304 2.46 -19.11 4.07
C LEU A 304 2.48 -20.50 4.73
N ASP A 305 3.19 -20.64 5.84
CA ASP A 305 3.35 -21.91 6.53
C ASP A 305 2.05 -22.41 7.17
N ASN A 306 1.08 -21.51 7.37
CA ASN A 306 -0.17 -21.77 8.08
C ASN A 306 -1.40 -21.80 7.16
N LEU A 307 -1.26 -21.45 5.88
CA LEU A 307 -2.35 -21.44 4.92
C LEU A 307 -2.67 -22.85 4.41
N VAL A 308 -3.94 -23.21 4.52
CA VAL A 308 -4.53 -24.38 3.87
C VAL A 308 -4.95 -24.01 2.45
N SER A 309 -5.63 -22.88 2.30
CA SER A 309 -6.08 -22.39 1.00
C SER A 309 -6.31 -20.88 1.04
N TRP A 310 -6.25 -20.24 -0.12
CA TRP A 310 -6.69 -18.85 -0.29
C TRP A 310 -7.35 -18.67 -1.65
N ARG A 311 -8.19 -17.64 -1.73
CA ARG A 311 -8.89 -17.24 -2.94
C ARG A 311 -8.57 -15.79 -3.25
N MET A 312 -8.36 -15.50 -4.53
CA MET A 312 -7.99 -14.17 -5.00
C MET A 312 -8.56 -13.88 -6.38
N VAL A 313 -8.52 -12.60 -6.75
CA VAL A 313 -8.82 -12.13 -8.11
C VAL A 313 -7.53 -11.64 -8.77
N THR A 314 -7.24 -12.16 -9.96
CA THR A 314 -6.05 -11.79 -10.74
C THR A 314 -6.25 -10.48 -11.51
N PRO A 315 -5.19 -9.84 -12.05
CA PRO A 315 -5.32 -8.66 -12.91
C PRO A 315 -6.15 -8.88 -14.18
N GLN A 316 -6.31 -10.13 -14.62
CA GLN A 316 -7.16 -10.53 -15.74
C GLN A 316 -8.64 -10.65 -15.34
N ALA A 317 -8.99 -10.28 -14.09
CA ALA A 317 -10.32 -10.42 -13.50
C ALA A 317 -10.82 -11.87 -13.45
N GLN A 318 -9.89 -12.83 -13.36
CA GLN A 318 -10.19 -14.23 -13.14
C GLN A 318 -10.10 -14.54 -11.65
N TRP A 319 -10.95 -15.47 -11.21
CA TRP A 319 -10.86 -16.03 -9.87
C TRP A 319 -9.77 -17.09 -9.83
N LEU A 320 -9.02 -17.12 -8.73
CA LEU A 320 -7.99 -18.10 -8.46
C LEU A 320 -8.17 -18.65 -7.05
N GLU A 321 -8.36 -19.96 -6.95
CA GLU A 321 -8.31 -20.72 -5.70
C GLU A 321 -7.00 -21.48 -5.63
N VAL A 322 -6.22 -21.28 -4.57
CA VAL A 322 -5.00 -22.03 -4.30
C VAL A 322 -5.21 -22.89 -3.07
N THR A 323 -4.91 -24.18 -3.18
CA THR A 323 -5.02 -25.16 -2.09
C THR A 323 -3.66 -25.82 -1.86
N ARG A 324 -3.18 -25.81 -0.62
CA ARG A 324 -1.95 -26.49 -0.22
C ARG A 324 -2.24 -27.98 0.01
N MET A 325 -1.53 -28.81 -0.73
CA MET A 325 -1.63 -30.27 -0.64
C MET A 325 -0.65 -30.78 0.41
N ASP A 326 -1.05 -31.82 1.15
CA ASP A 326 -0.20 -32.54 2.11
C ASP A 326 0.50 -31.59 3.10
N HIS A 327 -0.26 -30.66 3.67
CA HIS A 327 0.25 -29.61 4.54
C HIS A 327 1.09 -30.19 5.70
N ASN A 328 2.36 -29.79 5.85
CA ASN A 328 3.28 -30.42 6.82
C ASN A 328 3.07 -30.01 8.30
N LEU A 329 2.11 -29.12 8.56
CA LEU A 329 1.72 -28.62 9.90
C LEU A 329 2.85 -27.93 10.66
N GLY A 330 3.85 -27.44 9.93
CA GLY A 330 4.99 -26.72 10.46
C GLY A 330 5.56 -25.80 9.40
N LYS A 331 6.84 -25.45 9.54
CA LYS A 331 7.47 -24.51 8.63
C LYS A 331 7.62 -25.15 7.24
N ILE A 332 7.24 -24.42 6.21
CA ILE A 332 7.21 -24.93 4.83
C ILE A 332 8.59 -25.34 4.32
N HIS A 333 9.65 -24.72 4.82
CA HIS A 333 11.02 -25.04 4.43
C HIS A 333 11.59 -26.31 5.03
N ASP A 334 10.93 -26.86 6.06
CA ASP A 334 11.28 -28.17 6.62
C ASP A 334 10.72 -29.32 5.78
N ALA A 335 9.73 -29.04 4.92
CA ALA A 335 9.20 -30.03 3.99
C ALA A 335 10.17 -30.24 2.82
N ALA A 336 10.38 -31.49 2.41
CA ALA A 336 11.17 -31.79 1.21
C ALA A 336 10.58 -31.07 -0.02
N VAL A 337 9.25 -31.07 -0.12
CA VAL A 337 8.47 -30.45 -1.20
C VAL A 337 7.16 -29.91 -0.62
N ALA A 338 6.71 -28.77 -1.14
CA ALA A 338 5.36 -28.26 -0.95
C ALA A 338 4.62 -28.23 -2.29
N THR A 339 3.40 -28.77 -2.29
CA THR A 339 2.56 -28.86 -3.47
C THR A 339 1.33 -27.99 -3.32
N PHE A 340 0.97 -27.25 -4.37
CA PHE A 340 -0.18 -26.36 -4.42
C PHE A 340 -1.01 -26.65 -5.67
N GLU A 341 -2.30 -26.85 -5.50
CA GLU A 341 -3.25 -26.87 -6.60
C GLU A 341 -3.83 -25.47 -6.81
N CYS A 342 -3.69 -24.94 -8.02
CA CYS A 342 -4.18 -23.62 -8.43
C CYS A 342 -5.32 -23.81 -9.44
N ARG A 343 -6.55 -23.50 -9.05
CA ARG A 343 -7.76 -23.59 -9.87
C ARG A 343 -8.21 -22.20 -10.29
N TYR A 344 -8.29 -21.97 -11.60
CA TYR A 344 -8.70 -20.70 -12.20
C TYR A 344 -10.13 -20.79 -12.72
N PHE A 345 -10.89 -19.72 -12.52
CA PHE A 345 -12.26 -19.58 -12.98
C PHE A 345 -12.47 -18.24 -13.66
N GLU A 346 -13.46 -18.18 -14.55
CA GLU A 346 -13.91 -16.92 -15.14
C GLU A 346 -14.45 -15.95 -14.07
N ALA A 347 -14.72 -14.71 -14.45
CA ALA A 347 -15.17 -13.66 -13.53
C ALA A 347 -16.43 -13.99 -12.72
N ASP A 348 -17.23 -14.97 -13.15
CA ASP A 348 -18.40 -15.49 -12.43
C ASP A 348 -18.05 -16.33 -11.19
N GLY A 349 -16.76 -16.70 -11.05
CA GLY A 349 -16.23 -17.52 -9.95
C GLY A 349 -16.67 -18.99 -9.99
N LYS A 350 -17.23 -19.45 -11.10
CA LYS A 350 -17.84 -20.78 -11.23
C LYS A 350 -17.37 -21.52 -12.47
N THR A 351 -17.23 -20.83 -13.60
CA THR A 351 -16.85 -21.46 -14.86
C THR A 351 -15.35 -21.75 -14.85
N PRO A 352 -14.92 -23.03 -14.86
CA PRO A 352 -13.50 -23.37 -14.77
C PRO A 352 -12.76 -23.00 -16.06
N VAL A 353 -11.55 -22.46 -15.91
CA VAL A 353 -10.67 -22.08 -17.02
C VAL A 353 -9.53 -23.07 -17.14
N ARG A 354 -8.79 -23.29 -16.04
CA ARG A 354 -7.64 -24.20 -15.99
C ARG A 354 -7.32 -24.59 -14.55
N THR A 355 -6.63 -25.71 -14.40
CA THR A 355 -6.02 -26.15 -13.14
C THR A 355 -4.55 -26.41 -13.38
N GLU A 356 -3.71 -25.96 -12.47
CA GLU A 356 -2.28 -26.26 -12.47
C GLU A 356 -1.81 -26.70 -11.08
N THR A 357 -0.74 -27.48 -11.04
CA THR A 357 -0.11 -27.92 -9.81
C THR A 357 1.30 -27.38 -9.74
N LEU A 358 1.61 -26.63 -8.68
CA LEU A 358 2.95 -26.16 -8.38
C LEU A 358 3.59 -27.11 -7.38
N THR A 359 4.76 -27.65 -7.70
CA THR A 359 5.54 -28.53 -6.82
C THR A 359 6.89 -27.89 -6.58
N ILE A 360 7.10 -27.38 -5.38
CA ILE A 360 8.21 -26.48 -5.05
C ILE A 360 9.02 -27.10 -3.91
N PRO A 361 10.34 -27.27 -4.02
CA PRO A 361 11.16 -27.73 -2.89
C PRO A 361 11.01 -26.76 -1.71
N GLY A 362 10.76 -27.26 -0.50
CA GLY A 362 10.50 -26.38 0.65
C GLY A 362 11.64 -25.40 0.93
N SER A 363 12.87 -25.85 0.70
CA SER A 363 14.11 -25.07 0.88
C SER A 363 14.22 -23.83 -0.01
N THR A 364 13.41 -23.68 -1.06
CA THR A 364 13.47 -22.50 -1.95
C THR A 364 12.63 -21.33 -1.47
N PHE A 365 11.70 -21.53 -0.53
CA PHE A 365 10.82 -20.44 -0.05
C PHE A 365 11.56 -19.37 0.76
N ARG A 366 12.74 -19.71 1.31
CA ARG A 366 13.57 -18.82 2.13
C ARG A 366 15.02 -19.19 2.00
N LYS A 367 15.93 -18.22 1.99
CA LYS A 367 17.36 -18.49 2.19
C LYS A 367 17.60 -19.23 3.49
N GLU A 368 18.53 -20.18 3.47
CA GLU A 368 18.94 -20.94 4.64
C GLU A 368 19.33 -20.01 5.80
N GLY A 369 18.86 -20.32 7.00
CA GLY A 369 19.10 -19.53 8.20
C GLY A 369 18.16 -18.33 8.40
N LEU A 370 17.31 -17.97 7.42
CA LEU A 370 16.31 -16.92 7.59
C LEU A 370 14.95 -17.48 8.03
N GLY A 371 14.39 -16.91 9.11
CA GLY A 371 13.01 -17.21 9.53
C GLY A 371 11.96 -16.71 8.54
N LYS A 372 12.23 -15.57 7.90
CA LYS A 372 11.45 -14.98 6.80
C LYS A 372 12.41 -14.36 5.78
N ASP A 373 12.18 -14.63 4.49
CA ASP A 373 12.91 -13.99 3.39
C ASP A 373 11.98 -13.05 2.64
N VAL A 374 12.17 -11.74 2.81
CA VAL A 374 11.38 -10.71 2.10
C VAL A 374 11.91 -10.38 0.71
N THR A 375 13.10 -10.89 0.35
CA THR A 375 13.79 -10.54 -0.90
C THR A 375 13.28 -11.35 -2.08
N ASP A 376 12.80 -12.57 -1.85
CA ASP A 376 12.17 -13.38 -2.89
C ASP A 376 10.68 -13.04 -3.04
N LYS A 377 10.37 -12.12 -3.96
CA LYS A 377 8.98 -11.82 -4.35
C LYS A 377 8.43 -12.81 -5.37
N PHE A 378 9.27 -13.62 -6.02
CA PHE A 378 8.81 -14.58 -7.03
C PHE A 378 8.22 -15.83 -6.35
N LEU A 379 8.81 -16.29 -5.24
CA LEU A 379 8.38 -17.46 -4.46
C LEU A 379 8.08 -18.67 -5.37
N SER A 380 9.00 -18.94 -6.29
CA SER A 380 8.87 -20.01 -7.29
C SER A 380 7.55 -19.97 -8.10
N GLY A 381 6.98 -18.79 -8.31
CA GLY A 381 5.74 -18.59 -9.05
C GLY A 381 4.46 -18.73 -8.22
N LEU A 382 4.55 -18.95 -6.89
CA LEU A 382 3.37 -19.06 -6.03
C LEU A 382 2.60 -17.72 -5.99
N PRO A 383 1.30 -17.70 -6.36
CA PRO A 383 0.55 -16.46 -6.50
C PRO A 383 0.01 -15.92 -5.17
N GLY A 384 -0.15 -14.58 -5.09
CA GLY A 384 -0.76 -13.85 -3.98
C GLY A 384 0.11 -13.68 -2.73
N ILE A 385 0.95 -14.66 -2.40
CA ILE A 385 1.78 -14.65 -1.18
C ILE A 385 3.03 -13.80 -1.37
N GLN A 386 3.27 -12.85 -0.46
CA GLN A 386 4.43 -11.95 -0.50
C GLN A 386 4.52 -11.07 -1.77
N LYS A 387 3.39 -10.88 -2.46
CA LYS A 387 3.30 -10.12 -3.72
C LYS A 387 2.91 -8.67 -3.51
N GLU A 388 2.49 -8.32 -2.30
CA GLU A 388 2.08 -6.96 -1.93
C GLU A 388 0.97 -6.41 -2.84
N GLY A 389 0.13 -7.30 -3.39
CA GLY A 389 -0.95 -6.95 -4.30
C GLY A 389 -0.57 -6.85 -5.78
N CYS A 390 0.69 -7.08 -6.15
CA CYS A 390 1.16 -6.91 -7.53
C CYS A 390 0.62 -7.94 -8.52
N ASP A 391 0.14 -9.10 -8.06
CA ASP A 391 -0.37 -10.19 -8.92
C ASP A 391 -1.85 -10.55 -8.64
N GLY A 392 -2.55 -9.72 -7.85
CA GLY A 392 -3.97 -9.85 -7.59
C GLY A 392 -4.37 -9.47 -6.17
N LEU A 393 -5.65 -9.65 -5.87
CA LEU A 393 -6.26 -9.25 -4.60
C LEU A 393 -6.80 -10.47 -3.86
N ILE A 394 -6.27 -10.71 -2.67
CA ILE A 394 -6.76 -11.74 -1.76
C ILE A 394 -8.18 -11.38 -1.29
N THR A 395 -9.05 -12.38 -1.25
CA THR A 395 -10.48 -12.21 -0.91
C THR A 395 -10.90 -13.04 0.29
N SER A 396 -10.40 -14.27 0.39
CA SER A 396 -10.66 -15.16 1.53
C SER A 396 -9.58 -16.22 1.66
N ALA A 397 -9.49 -16.86 2.82
CA ALA A 397 -8.50 -17.88 3.13
C ALA A 397 -8.96 -18.84 4.23
N ARG A 398 -8.33 -20.01 4.28
CA ARG A 398 -8.45 -20.98 5.36
C ARG A 398 -7.08 -21.28 5.94
N TRP A 399 -7.02 -21.35 7.26
CA TRP A 399 -5.79 -21.43 8.04
C TRP A 399 -5.80 -22.65 8.96
N ILE A 400 -4.65 -23.29 9.15
CA ILE A 400 -4.42 -24.19 10.29
C ILE A 400 -4.31 -23.35 11.57
N VAL A 401 -4.88 -23.85 12.66
CA VAL A 401 -4.61 -23.35 14.02
C VAL A 401 -3.91 -24.42 14.85
N HIS A 402 -3.09 -24.00 15.81
CA HIS A 402 -2.18 -24.90 16.54
C HIS A 402 -2.58 -25.01 18.00
N ARG A 403 -1.91 -25.89 18.75
CA ARG A 403 -2.03 -25.93 20.22
C ARG A 403 -0.72 -25.46 20.84
N MET A 404 -0.82 -24.58 21.82
CA MET A 404 0.32 -24.22 22.64
C MET A 404 0.71 -25.36 23.58
N PRO A 405 2.00 -25.48 23.97
CA PRO A 405 2.41 -26.36 25.05
C PRO A 405 1.68 -26.05 26.36
N ASN A 406 1.40 -27.08 27.15
CA ASN A 406 0.70 -26.95 28.44
C ASN A 406 1.46 -26.08 29.47
N HIS A 407 2.78 -25.96 29.32
CA HIS A 407 3.64 -25.22 30.22
C HIS A 407 4.54 -24.28 29.42
N MET A 408 4.43 -22.99 29.73
CA MET A 408 5.22 -21.93 29.09
C MET A 408 5.90 -21.07 30.16
N ARG A 409 7.09 -20.57 29.82
CA ARG A 409 7.86 -19.64 30.64
C ARG A 409 8.50 -18.60 29.74
N THR A 410 8.41 -17.33 30.15
CA THR A 410 9.12 -16.23 29.51
C THR A 410 10.29 -15.84 30.40
N VAL A 411 11.48 -15.77 29.84
CA VAL A 411 12.69 -15.31 30.53
C VAL A 411 13.12 -14.00 29.90
N CYS A 412 13.30 -12.96 30.72
CA CYS A 412 13.86 -11.69 30.29
C CYS A 412 15.35 -11.67 30.63
N LEU A 413 16.20 -11.40 29.64
CA LEU A 413 17.65 -11.31 29.79
C LEU A 413 18.07 -9.88 29.45
N GLU A 414 18.73 -9.21 30.38
CA GLU A 414 19.26 -7.87 30.18
C GLU A 414 20.77 -7.93 29.93
N PHE A 415 21.22 -7.30 28.85
CA PHE A 415 22.62 -7.20 28.48
C PHE A 415 23.09 -5.76 28.62
N PHE A 416 24.14 -5.53 29.41
CA PHE A 416 24.72 -4.21 29.62
C PHE A 416 25.89 -3.97 28.63
N GLY A 417 25.96 -2.78 28.04
CA GLY A 417 27.01 -2.40 27.10
C GLY A 417 26.51 -2.19 25.67
N ASN A 418 27.38 -2.39 24.67
CA ASN A 418 26.95 -2.26 23.27
C ASN A 418 26.19 -3.51 22.83
N ALA A 419 25.15 -3.35 22.01
CA ALA A 419 24.35 -4.47 21.51
C ALA A 419 25.17 -5.58 20.84
N ARG A 420 26.27 -5.23 20.16
CA ARG A 420 27.19 -6.20 19.53
C ARG A 420 27.81 -7.18 20.52
N ASP A 421 27.97 -6.77 21.78
CA ASP A 421 28.62 -7.56 22.83
C ASP A 421 27.65 -8.64 23.36
N ALA A 422 26.34 -8.45 23.18
CA ALA A 422 25.29 -9.42 23.53
C ALA A 422 25.05 -10.49 22.45
N VAL A 423 25.36 -10.18 21.19
CA VAL A 423 25.07 -11.06 20.04
C VAL A 423 25.60 -12.49 20.22
N PRO A 424 26.86 -12.73 20.64
CA PRO A 424 27.36 -14.08 20.83
C PRO A 424 26.53 -14.90 21.82
N SER A 425 26.17 -14.31 22.97
CA SER A 425 25.34 -14.98 23.97
C SER A 425 23.94 -15.30 23.46
N ILE A 426 23.33 -14.40 22.68
CA ILE A 426 22.02 -14.64 22.05
C ILE A 426 22.10 -15.84 21.08
N VAL A 427 23.17 -15.92 20.29
CA VAL A 427 23.39 -17.04 19.36
C VAL A 427 23.61 -18.35 20.12
N GLU A 428 24.44 -18.35 21.16
CA GLU A 428 24.68 -19.53 22.01
C GLU A 428 23.39 -20.04 22.68
N ILE A 429 22.57 -19.14 23.22
CA ILE A 429 21.27 -19.49 23.82
C ILE A 429 20.37 -20.12 22.76
N LYS A 430 20.26 -19.49 21.59
CA LYS A 430 19.43 -20.00 20.49
C LYS A 430 19.89 -21.40 20.04
N ASP A 431 21.18 -21.60 19.84
CA ASP A 431 21.74 -22.88 19.41
C ASP A 431 21.58 -23.97 20.48
N PHE A 432 21.77 -23.61 21.76
CA PHE A 432 21.48 -24.49 22.90
C PHE A 432 20.00 -24.91 22.91
N MET A 433 19.08 -23.96 22.79
CA MET A 433 17.64 -24.26 22.80
C MET A 433 17.22 -25.12 21.61
N PHE A 434 17.79 -24.91 20.42
CA PHE A 434 17.55 -25.78 19.27
C PHE A 434 18.12 -27.20 19.44
N ALA A 435 19.26 -27.34 20.11
CA ALA A 435 19.78 -28.65 20.48
C ALA A 435 18.89 -29.38 21.49
N GLU A 436 18.36 -28.65 22.49
CA GLU A 436 17.43 -29.20 23.47
C GLU A 436 16.10 -29.63 22.83
N GLN A 437 15.56 -28.85 21.90
CA GLN A 437 14.37 -29.23 21.14
C GLN A 437 14.57 -30.55 20.38
N LYS A 438 15.75 -30.76 19.75
CA LYS A 438 16.07 -32.03 19.06
C LYS A 438 16.16 -33.22 20.02
N ARG A 439 16.44 -32.98 21.30
CA ARG A 439 16.46 -34.00 22.36
C ARG A 439 15.08 -34.27 22.97
N GLY A 440 14.03 -33.59 22.50
CA GLY A 440 12.68 -33.67 23.07
C GLY A 440 12.50 -32.83 24.33
N GLY A 441 13.41 -31.89 24.58
CA GLY A 441 13.36 -30.96 25.71
C GLY A 441 12.47 -29.73 25.47
N ALA A 442 12.80 -28.63 26.13
CA ALA A 442 12.09 -27.37 25.96
C ALA A 442 12.17 -26.85 24.52
N ILE A 443 11.08 -26.24 24.05
CA ILE A 443 10.97 -25.68 22.70
C ILE A 443 11.03 -24.16 22.80
N LEU A 444 11.87 -23.53 21.99
CA LEU A 444 11.92 -22.07 21.89
C LEU A 444 10.69 -21.56 21.13
N SER A 445 9.77 -20.90 21.84
CA SER A 445 8.54 -20.38 21.24
C SER A 445 8.66 -18.99 20.61
N GLY A 446 9.70 -18.25 20.97
CA GLY A 446 10.00 -16.89 20.52
C GLY A 446 11.33 -16.42 21.11
N LEU A 447 11.98 -15.47 20.43
CA LEU A 447 13.19 -14.79 20.89
C LEU A 447 13.09 -13.34 20.41
N GLU A 448 13.15 -12.39 21.34
CA GLU A 448 12.96 -10.95 21.12
C GLU A 448 14.19 -10.16 21.55
#